data_AF-A0A9X1ZCG8-F1
#
_entry.id   AF-A0A9X1ZCG8-F1
#
_cell.length_a   1.000
_cell.length_b   1.000
_cell.length_c   1.000
_cell.angle_alpha   90.00
_cell.angle_beta   90.00
_cell.angle_gamma   90.00
#
_symmetry.space_group_name_H-M   'P 1'
#
loop_
_entity.id
_entity.type
_entity.pdbx_description
1 polymer ?
#
loop_
_entity_poly.entity_id
_entity_poly.type
_entity_poly.pdbx_seq_one_letter_code
_entity_poly.pdbx_strand_id
1 'polypeptide(L)'
;MGLADLKKNASLCKNERPIAVSVDDFIAAADLYAAGVETHSGLSPKALTESSNVVDFLQRKYQQPQTPPQLTQAIKKPYKRCTYTLSEAAIEQLTLLSQKGQVAKSKLIRQLIAHYFSLTPEQQKRIDANFHD
;
A
#
# COMPACT_ATOMS: atom_id res chain seq x y z
N MET A 1 11.64 17.27 -13.20
CA MET A 1 12.72 16.84 -12.29
C MET A 1 13.17 15.46 -12.77
N GLY A 2 14.37 15.37 -13.35
CA GLY A 2 14.89 14.14 -13.96
C GLY A 2 15.58 13.24 -12.92
N LEU A 3 15.67 11.93 -13.20
CA LEU A 3 16.27 10.92 -12.32
C LEU A 3 17.73 11.20 -11.89
N ALA A 4 18.41 12.16 -12.54
CA ALA A 4 19.76 12.59 -12.20
C ALA A 4 19.86 13.34 -10.85
N ASP A 5 18.77 13.94 -10.36
CA ASP A 5 18.82 14.74 -9.12
C ASP A 5 18.80 13.89 -7.84
N LEU A 6 18.37 12.62 -7.90
CA LEU A 6 18.19 11.79 -6.71
C LEU A 6 19.49 11.18 -6.13
N LYS A 7 20.61 11.26 -6.84
CA LYS A 7 21.84 10.52 -6.47
C LYS A 7 22.73 11.23 -5.44
N LYS A 8 22.48 12.50 -5.10
CA LYS A 8 23.43 13.30 -4.30
C LYS A 8 23.21 13.29 -2.78
N ASN A 9 22.12 12.69 -2.28
CA ASN A 9 21.78 12.72 -0.85
C ASN A 9 21.83 11.36 -0.14
N ALA A 10 22.33 10.30 -0.78
CA ALA A 10 22.29 8.93 -0.25
C ALA A 10 23.63 8.49 0.39
N SER A 11 24.31 9.38 1.11
CA SER A 11 25.60 9.03 1.74
C SER A 11 25.69 9.64 3.13
N LEU A 12 25.29 8.87 4.16
CA LEU A 12 25.77 8.98 5.55
C LEU A 12 25.17 7.84 6.43
N CYS A 13 25.47 6.59 6.07
CA CYS A 13 25.35 5.45 6.99
C CYS A 13 26.70 4.74 7.04
N LYS A 14 27.69 5.38 7.64
CA LYS A 14 28.91 4.73 8.13
C LYS A 14 28.93 4.93 9.63
N ASN A 15 28.72 3.85 10.38
CA ASN A 15 29.45 3.54 11.61
C ASN A 15 28.96 2.19 12.14
N GLU A 16 29.74 1.17 11.83
CA GLU A 16 29.91 -0.06 12.59
C GLU A 16 29.97 0.29 14.09
N ARG A 17 29.00 -0.16 14.89
CA ARG A 17 29.23 -0.33 16.33
C ARG A 17 29.43 -1.83 16.54
N PRO A 18 30.61 -2.31 16.99
CA PRO A 18 30.76 -3.69 17.38
C PRO A 18 29.96 -3.90 18.67
N ILE A 19 28.78 -4.50 18.53
CA ILE A 19 27.99 -4.99 19.66
C ILE A 19 28.73 -6.23 20.16
N ALA A 20 29.73 -6.05 21.02
CA ALA A 20 30.36 -7.14 21.74
C ALA A 20 29.47 -7.54 22.93
N VAL A 21 28.36 -8.22 22.64
CA VAL A 21 27.57 -8.90 23.66
C VAL A 21 28.24 -10.24 23.92
N SER A 22 28.56 -10.53 25.17
CA SER A 22 29.09 -11.84 25.55
C SER A 22 28.03 -12.92 25.29
N VAL A 23 28.45 -14.14 24.94
CA VAL A 23 27.52 -15.24 24.64
C VAL A 23 26.62 -15.52 25.85
N ASP A 24 27.18 -15.44 27.06
CA ASP A 24 26.44 -15.65 28.30
C ASP A 24 25.38 -14.58 28.55
N ASP A 25 25.66 -13.30 28.23
CA ASP A 25 24.67 -12.22 28.34
C ASP A 25 23.53 -12.40 27.32
N PHE A 26 23.83 -12.89 26.12
CA PHE A 26 22.80 -13.15 25.11
C PHE A 26 21.89 -14.33 25.51
N ILE A 27 22.46 -15.40 26.05
CA ILE A 27 21.70 -16.57 26.52
C ILE A 27 20.77 -16.16 27.67
N ALA A 28 21.29 -15.44 28.67
CA ALA A 28 20.48 -14.97 29.79
C ALA A 28 19.33 -14.04 29.34
N ALA A 29 19.58 -13.15 28.37
CA ALA A 29 18.53 -12.30 27.82
C ALA A 29 17.48 -13.09 27.03
N ALA A 30 17.90 -14.13 26.29
CA ALA A 30 16.99 -14.99 25.53
C ALA A 30 16.07 -15.81 26.46
N ASP A 31 16.60 -16.33 27.58
CA ASP A 31 15.81 -17.08 28.56
C ASP A 31 14.75 -16.21 29.23
N LEU A 32 15.10 -14.97 29.59
CA LEU A 32 14.15 -14.01 30.15
C LEU A 32 13.07 -13.60 29.13
N TYR A 33 13.43 -13.49 27.85
CA TYR A 33 12.48 -13.24 26.77
C TYR A 33 11.53 -14.41 26.54
N ALA A 34 12.04 -15.65 26.54
CA ALA A 34 11.21 -16.85 26.43
C ALA A 34 10.24 -16.99 27.62
N ALA A 35 10.65 -16.53 28.80
CA ALA A 35 9.81 -16.45 29.99
C ALA A 35 8.79 -15.28 29.97
N GLY A 36 8.84 -14.40 28.96
CA GLY A 36 7.95 -13.25 28.83
C GLY A 36 8.21 -12.12 29.84
N VAL A 37 9.42 -12.06 30.39
CA VAL A 37 9.80 -11.03 31.37
C VAL A 37 10.30 -9.80 30.62
N GLU A 38 9.52 -8.71 30.67
CA GLU A 38 9.83 -7.40 30.07
C GLU A 38 11.03 -6.76 30.79
N THR A 39 12.26 -7.04 30.34
CA THR A 39 13.46 -6.39 30.85
C THR A 39 13.72 -5.08 30.12
N HIS A 40 13.05 -4.01 30.57
CA HIS A 40 13.48 -2.64 30.24
C HIS A 40 14.75 -2.29 31.01
N SER A 41 15.88 -2.89 30.63
CA SER A 41 17.19 -2.53 31.17
C SER A 41 18.29 -2.85 30.18
N GLY A 42 18.56 -1.91 29.28
CA GLY A 42 19.94 -1.55 28.98
C GLY A 42 20.35 -0.49 30.00
N LEU A 43 21.37 -0.78 30.81
CA LEU A 43 21.85 0.05 31.92
C LEU A 43 22.01 1.53 31.55
N SER A 44 21.58 2.43 32.45
CA SER A 44 21.90 3.87 32.40
C SER A 44 23.41 4.12 32.54
N PRO A 45 23.95 5.22 31.99
CA PRO A 45 24.33 6.28 32.90
C PRO A 45 23.87 7.68 32.46
N LYS A 46 23.56 8.48 33.48
CA LYS A 46 23.28 9.94 33.48
C LYS A 46 23.96 10.76 32.36
N ALA A 47 23.21 11.78 31.93
CA ALA A 47 23.44 12.79 30.87
C ALA A 47 22.95 12.29 29.50
N LEU A 48 21.82 12.76 28.98
CA LEU A 48 21.54 14.16 28.68
C LEU A 48 20.03 14.42 28.71
N THR A 49 19.64 15.36 29.56
CA THR A 49 18.51 16.25 29.27
C THR A 49 18.84 17.01 27.98
N GLU A 50 17.79 17.30 27.20
CA GLU A 50 17.74 18.25 26.07
C GLU A 50 17.85 17.69 24.64
N SER A 51 16.65 17.53 24.08
CA SER A 51 16.25 17.78 22.69
C SER A 51 16.39 16.67 21.63
N SER A 52 15.19 16.35 21.11
CA SER A 52 14.87 15.89 19.75
C SER A 52 14.74 14.37 19.49
N ASN A 53 13.48 13.95 19.40
CA ASN A 53 12.91 13.28 18.22
C ASN A 53 13.47 11.91 17.76
N VAL A 54 13.86 10.99 18.65
CA VAL A 54 14.18 9.60 18.23
C VAL A 54 13.23 8.54 18.82
N VAL A 55 12.32 8.92 19.71
CA VAL A 55 11.39 7.99 20.38
C VAL A 55 10.05 7.90 19.63
N ASP A 56 10.05 7.46 18.36
CA ASP A 56 8.78 7.18 17.65
C ASP A 56 8.84 6.01 16.64
N PHE A 57 10.01 5.40 16.41
CA PHE A 57 10.12 4.35 15.40
C PHE A 57 9.75 2.95 15.92
N LEU A 58 10.03 2.64 17.19
CA LEU A 58 9.72 1.33 17.78
C LEU A 58 8.34 1.27 18.47
N GLN A 59 7.82 2.42 18.95
CA GLN A 59 6.49 2.52 19.55
C GLN A 59 5.38 2.12 18.55
N ARG A 60 5.60 2.36 17.24
CA ARG A 60 4.62 2.09 16.18
C ARG A 60 4.41 0.60 15.89
N LYS A 61 5.37 -0.29 16.20
CA LYS A 61 5.23 -1.73 15.92
C LYS A 61 4.41 -2.50 16.95
N TYR A 62 4.19 -1.95 18.15
CA TYR A 62 3.52 -2.64 19.26
C TYR A 62 2.39 -1.84 19.90
N GLN A 63 1.85 -0.81 19.23
CA GLN A 63 0.53 -0.31 19.60
C GLN A 63 -0.52 -1.34 19.19
N GLN A 64 -0.99 -2.10 20.19
CA GLN A 64 -2.26 -2.79 20.08
C GLN A 64 -3.34 -1.78 19.66
N PRO A 65 -4.16 -2.07 18.64
CA PRO A 65 -5.18 -1.14 18.18
C PRO A 65 -6.32 -1.08 19.19
N GLN A 66 -6.16 -0.24 20.22
CA GLN A 66 -7.26 0.27 21.05
C GLN A 66 -7.69 1.61 20.44
N THR A 67 -8.20 1.56 19.21
CA THR A 67 -8.92 2.69 18.60
C THR A 67 -10.37 2.25 18.38
N PRO A 68 -11.37 3.08 18.74
CA PRO A 68 -12.74 2.83 18.32
C PRO A 68 -12.79 2.64 16.79
N PRO A 69 -13.73 1.86 16.23
CA PRO A 69 -13.70 1.42 14.84
C PRO A 69 -13.79 2.61 13.89
N GLN A 70 -12.63 3.18 13.54
CA GLN A 70 -12.49 4.14 12.48
C GLN A 70 -12.56 3.34 11.19
N LEU A 71 -13.63 3.59 10.43
CA LEU A 71 -13.93 3.04 9.12
C LEU A 71 -12.64 2.87 8.31
N THR A 72 -12.15 1.64 8.25
CA THR A 72 -10.94 1.28 7.53
C THR A 72 -11.16 1.66 6.07
N GLN A 73 -10.46 2.70 5.62
CA GLN A 73 -10.41 3.03 4.20
C GLN A 73 -9.81 1.82 3.50
N ALA A 74 -10.67 0.96 2.95
CA ALA A 74 -10.26 -0.25 2.27
C ALA A 74 -9.25 0.13 1.19
N ILE A 75 -8.00 -0.29 1.38
CA ILE A 75 -6.91 -0.01 0.46
C ILE A 75 -7.32 -0.59 -0.90
N LYS A 76 -7.66 0.29 -1.84
CA LYS A 76 -8.13 -0.13 -3.17
C LYS A 76 -6.98 -0.83 -3.88
N LYS A 77 -7.16 -2.12 -4.16
CA LYS A 77 -6.19 -2.90 -4.94
C LYS A 77 -5.97 -2.24 -6.31
N PRO A 78 -4.75 -2.24 -6.85
CA PRO A 78 -4.48 -1.68 -8.17
C PRO A 78 -5.24 -2.45 -9.26
N TYR A 79 -5.66 -1.74 -10.31
CA TYR A 79 -6.30 -2.37 -11.47
C TYR A 79 -5.30 -3.23 -12.23
N LYS A 80 -5.73 -4.43 -12.65
CA LYS A 80 -4.95 -5.29 -13.55
C LYS A 80 -5.05 -4.76 -14.98
N ARG A 81 -3.95 -4.86 -15.74
CA ARG A 81 -3.90 -4.50 -17.17
C ARG A 81 -4.47 -5.66 -18.00
N CYS A 82 -5.12 -5.33 -19.10
CA CYS A 82 -5.68 -6.27 -20.07
C CYS A 82 -5.63 -5.66 -21.48
N THR A 83 -5.62 -6.52 -22.49
CA THR A 83 -5.66 -6.14 -23.92
C THR A 83 -6.87 -6.82 -24.56
N TYR A 84 -7.59 -6.09 -25.40
CA TYR A 84 -8.78 -6.58 -26.11
C TYR A 84 -8.69 -6.19 -27.58
N THR A 85 -9.29 -6.99 -28.45
CA THR A 85 -9.51 -6.69 -29.86
C THR A 85 -10.82 -5.91 -30.00
N LEU A 86 -10.79 -4.78 -30.70
CA LEU A 86 -11.95 -3.92 -30.94
C LEU A 86 -11.97 -3.53 -32.43
N SER A 87 -13.15 -3.36 -33.00
CA SER A 87 -13.31 -2.80 -34.34
C SER A 87 -12.88 -1.32 -34.36
N GLU A 88 -12.48 -0.83 -35.53
CA GLU A 88 -12.08 0.57 -35.70
C GLU A 88 -13.22 1.53 -35.31
N ALA A 89 -14.44 1.23 -35.77
CA ALA A 89 -15.63 2.00 -35.42
C ALA A 89 -15.87 2.05 -33.89
N ALA A 90 -15.67 0.94 -33.17
CA ALA A 90 -15.81 0.92 -31.71
C ALA A 90 -14.73 1.78 -31.02
N ILE A 91 -13.51 1.79 -31.55
CA ILE A 91 -12.41 2.63 -31.02
C ILE A 91 -12.74 4.12 -31.19
N GLU A 92 -13.30 4.51 -32.33
CA GLU A 92 -13.74 5.88 -32.60
C GLU A 92 -14.88 6.29 -31.67
N GLN A 93 -15.94 5.48 -31.57
CA GLN A 93 -17.07 5.72 -30.67
C GLN A 93 -16.62 5.85 -29.20
N LEU A 94 -15.74 4.95 -28.74
CA LEU A 94 -15.18 5.01 -27.39
C LEU A 94 -14.38 6.29 -27.16
N THR A 95 -13.67 6.77 -28.19
CA THR A 95 -12.90 8.02 -28.14
C THR A 95 -13.82 9.24 -28.08
N LEU A 96 -14.85 9.28 -28.90
CA LEU A 96 -15.85 10.36 -28.89
C LEU A 96 -16.56 10.44 -27.54
N LEU A 97 -17.04 9.31 -27.01
CA LEU A 97 -17.70 9.25 -25.70
C LEU A 97 -16.78 9.72 -24.57
N SER A 98 -15.50 9.33 -24.63
CA SER A 98 -14.49 9.75 -23.67
C SER A 98 -14.27 11.27 -23.68
N GLN A 99 -14.16 11.87 -24.87
CA GLN A 99 -13.98 13.32 -25.04
C GLN A 99 -15.22 14.10 -24.59
N LYS A 100 -16.42 13.68 -25.02
CA LYS A 100 -17.69 14.33 -24.67
C LYS A 100 -17.97 14.27 -23.17
N GLY A 101 -17.74 13.11 -22.55
CA GLY A 101 -17.98 12.90 -21.12
C GLY A 101 -16.84 13.37 -20.22
N GLN A 102 -15.68 13.75 -20.76
CA GLN A 102 -14.45 13.99 -19.98
C GLN A 102 -14.12 12.82 -19.03
N VAL A 103 -14.40 11.59 -19.48
CA VAL A 103 -14.19 10.35 -18.74
C VAL A 103 -13.16 9.52 -19.48
N ALA A 104 -12.18 8.96 -18.77
CA ALA A 104 -11.18 8.09 -19.37
C ALA A 104 -11.81 6.83 -20.01
N LYS A 105 -11.33 6.43 -21.19
CA LYS A 105 -11.78 5.23 -21.93
C LYS A 105 -11.90 3.98 -21.05
N SER A 106 -10.86 3.72 -20.24
CA SER A 106 -10.84 2.56 -19.33
C SER A 106 -11.90 2.63 -18.24
N LYS A 107 -12.28 3.83 -17.77
CA LYS A 107 -13.35 4.03 -16.80
C LYS A 107 -14.71 3.78 -17.44
N LEU A 108 -14.91 4.23 -18.68
CA LEU A 108 -16.14 3.98 -19.43
C LEU A 108 -16.38 2.48 -19.61
N ILE A 109 -15.36 1.74 -20.04
CA ILE A 109 -15.43 0.27 -20.18
C ILE A 109 -15.83 -0.38 -18.85
N ARG A 110 -15.19 0.00 -17.73
CA ARG A 110 -15.55 -0.54 -16.40
C ARG A 110 -16.99 -0.21 -16.00
N GLN A 111 -17.47 0.99 -16.29
CA GLN A 111 -18.86 1.39 -16.01
C GLN A 111 -19.86 0.59 -16.84
N LEU A 112 -19.60 0.40 -18.13
CA LEU A 112 -20.45 -0.39 -19.02
C LEU A 112 -20.50 -1.86 -18.60
N ILE A 113 -19.36 -2.44 -18.23
CA ILE A 113 -19.28 -3.81 -17.70
C ILE A 113 -20.08 -3.91 -16.40
N ALA A 114 -19.88 -2.98 -15.45
CA ALA A 114 -20.61 -2.99 -14.19
C ALA A 114 -22.12 -2.84 -14.40
N HIS A 115 -22.52 -1.95 -15.31
CA HIS A 115 -23.92 -1.76 -15.68
C HIS A 115 -24.51 -3.03 -16.27
N TYR A 116 -23.86 -3.63 -17.27
CA TYR A 116 -24.33 -4.86 -17.90
C TYR A 116 -24.44 -6.02 -16.90
N PHE A 117 -23.46 -6.15 -16.00
CA PHE A 117 -23.47 -7.15 -14.94
C PHE A 117 -24.59 -6.94 -13.92
N SER A 118 -25.04 -5.70 -13.72
CA SER A 118 -26.13 -5.38 -12.79
C SER A 118 -27.53 -5.61 -13.36
N LEU A 119 -27.66 -5.84 -14.67
CA LEU A 119 -28.95 -6.08 -15.33
C LEU A 119 -29.47 -7.50 -15.06
N THR A 120 -30.79 -7.69 -15.21
CA THR A 120 -31.39 -9.02 -15.10
C THR A 120 -31.01 -9.91 -16.30
N PRO A 121 -31.02 -11.24 -16.16
CA PRO A 121 -30.66 -12.15 -17.26
C PRO A 121 -31.57 -11.98 -18.49
N GLU A 122 -32.82 -11.57 -18.30
CA GLU A 122 -33.73 -11.28 -19.42
C GLU A 122 -33.35 -10.01 -20.16
N GLN A 123 -32.91 -8.97 -19.44
CA GLN A 123 -32.44 -7.72 -20.03
C GLN A 123 -31.13 -7.93 -20.80
N GLN A 124 -30.21 -8.73 -20.24
CA GLN A 124 -28.97 -9.12 -20.92
C GLN A 124 -29.27 -9.82 -22.26
N LYS A 125 -30.17 -10.82 -22.26
CA LYS A 125 -30.60 -11.51 -23.49
C LYS A 125 -31.18 -10.57 -24.54
N ARG A 126 -31.95 -9.56 -24.13
CA ARG A 126 -32.50 -8.54 -25.06
C ARG A 126 -31.41 -7.68 -25.68
N ILE A 127 -30.42 -7.30 -24.88
CA ILE A 127 -29.26 -6.56 -25.37
C ILE A 127 -28.51 -7.42 -26.39
N ASP A 128 -28.20 -8.67 -26.06
CA ASP A 128 -27.47 -9.58 -26.94
C ASP A 128 -28.22 -9.85 -28.24
N ALA A 129 -29.55 -9.94 -28.21
CA ALA A 129 -30.37 -10.07 -29.42
C ALA A 129 -30.30 -8.85 -30.34
N ASN A 130 -30.08 -7.66 -29.79
CA ASN A 130 -29.98 -6.41 -30.54
C ASN A 130 -28.57 -6.15 -31.10
N PHE A 131 -27.55 -6.83 -30.56
CA PHE A 131 -26.19 -6.77 -31.08
C PHE A 131 -25.98 -7.93 -32.07
N HIS A 132 -25.76 -7.60 -33.34
CA HIS A 132 -25.16 -8.51 -34.31
C HIS A 132 -23.84 -7.85 -34.74
N ASP A 133 -22.74 -8.57 -34.54
CA ASP A 133 -21.43 -8.21 -35.09
C ASP A 133 -21.36 -8.49 -36.61
#